data_AF-A0A374WHK7-F1
#
_entry.id   AF-A0A374WHK7-F1
#
_cell.length_a   1.000
_cell.length_b   1.000
_cell.length_c   1.000
_cell.angle_alpha   90.00
_cell.angle_beta   90.00
_cell.angle_gamma   90.00
#
_symmetry.space_group_name_H-M   'P 1'
#
loop_
_entity.id
_entity.type
_entity.pdbx_description
1 polymer ?
#
loop_
_entity_poly.entity_id
_entity_poly.type
_entity_poly.pdbx_seq_one_letter_code
_entity_poly.pdbx_strand_id
1 'polypeptide(L)'
;MKKVFLVLAVVLLCTGCSKSDENEPLTDYPEMSDPNDVCTAMDDLDFMKYCYEKFDVNKDGKVSIHEANAVEEIYIYGVKSLKGIQYFPNLKRLWCTTSFLDVSKNKELKQLQLCKYNFDTQTYMGGALTRLDISQNDKLESLHCSNNRLEYLNISSKSVRRVVCDGNKLKELDTSKAVNLSSLVCSNNDLSNLDITENICLWELECFNNPNLTTLWINPEWSDWANSDLCDIDRKVTTVKVKK
;
A
#
# COMPACT_ATOMS: atom_id res chain seq x y z
N MET A 1 -32.15 -30.44 37.41
CA MET A 1 -33.20 -29.76 36.63
C MET A 1 -33.41 -28.35 37.18
N LYS A 2 -33.10 -27.35 36.35
CA LYS A 2 -33.55 -25.95 36.31
C LYS A 2 -33.92 -25.23 37.63
N LYS A 3 -33.20 -24.14 37.91
CA LYS A 3 -33.78 -22.79 38.04
C LYS A 3 -32.66 -21.76 37.82
N VAL A 4 -32.64 -21.23 36.59
CA VAL A 4 -31.81 -20.10 36.16
C VAL A 4 -32.44 -18.83 36.73
N PHE A 5 -31.65 -18.01 37.41
CA PHE A 5 -32.07 -16.66 37.80
C PHE A 5 -31.98 -15.74 36.59
N LEU A 6 -33.14 -15.22 36.21
CA LEU A 6 -33.35 -14.16 35.23
C LEU A 6 -33.07 -12.83 35.95
N VAL A 7 -32.08 -12.05 35.50
CA VAL A 7 -31.96 -10.63 35.88
C VAL A 7 -32.21 -9.80 34.62
N LEU A 8 -33.23 -8.96 34.70
CA LEU A 8 -33.68 -8.05 33.67
C LEU A 8 -32.68 -6.92 33.40
N ALA A 9 -32.47 -6.68 32.11
CA ALA A 9 -32.34 -5.41 31.39
C ALA A 9 -31.89 -4.14 32.13
N VAL A 10 -30.86 -3.49 31.58
CA VAL A 10 -30.83 -2.03 31.42
C VAL A 10 -30.47 -1.72 29.97
N VAL A 11 -31.47 -1.33 29.20
CA VAL A 11 -31.31 -0.60 27.94
C VAL A 11 -31.12 0.86 28.32
N LEU A 12 -29.93 1.41 28.09
CA LEU A 12 -29.68 2.84 28.13
C LEU A 12 -29.70 3.37 26.70
N LEU A 13 -30.87 3.87 26.30
CA LEU A 13 -31.00 4.84 25.22
C LEU A 13 -30.64 6.21 25.80
N CYS A 14 -29.52 6.78 25.36
CA CYS A 14 -29.25 8.20 25.53
C CYS A 14 -29.07 8.82 24.15
N THR A 15 -30.12 9.52 23.70
CA THR A 15 -30.04 10.52 22.64
C THR A 15 -29.32 11.76 23.16
N GLY A 16 -28.26 12.21 22.49
CA GLY A 16 -27.59 13.48 22.79
C GLY A 16 -26.72 13.92 21.63
N CYS A 17 -27.14 14.95 20.90
CA CYS A 17 -26.36 15.60 19.87
C CYS A 17 -25.22 16.42 20.50
N SER A 18 -24.00 16.23 20.00
CA SER A 18 -22.90 17.21 19.80
C SER A 18 -21.52 16.78 20.33
N LYS A 19 -20.53 16.95 19.43
CA LYS A 19 -19.05 16.91 19.55
C LYS A 19 -18.34 15.58 19.30
N SER A 20 -17.49 15.65 18.26
CA SER A 20 -16.30 14.85 17.90
C SER A 20 -16.43 13.33 17.93
N ASP A 21 -16.40 12.75 16.73
CA ASP A 21 -16.11 11.34 16.48
C ASP A 21 -14.69 11.00 17.00
N GLU A 22 -14.57 10.75 18.31
CA GLU A 22 -13.47 10.02 18.91
C GLU A 22 -14.05 8.74 19.54
N ASN A 23 -13.40 7.61 19.23
CA ASN A 23 -13.70 6.24 19.67
C ASN A 23 -14.47 5.36 18.66
N GLU A 24 -13.90 5.20 17.45
CA GLU A 24 -13.77 3.81 17.00
C GLU A 24 -12.91 3.05 18.02
N PRO A 25 -13.31 1.85 18.49
CA PRO A 25 -12.49 1.10 19.44
C PRO A 25 -11.12 0.79 18.82
N LEU A 26 -10.04 1.21 19.49
CA LEU A 26 -8.62 1.04 19.10
C LEU A 26 -8.14 -0.44 19.11
N THR A 27 -9.03 -1.42 18.99
CA THR A 27 -8.72 -2.85 19.18
C THR A 27 -7.74 -3.42 18.14
N ASP A 28 -7.53 -2.71 17.03
CA ASP A 28 -6.61 -3.10 15.97
C ASP A 28 -5.29 -2.31 15.98
N TYR A 29 -5.10 -1.40 16.94
CA TYR A 29 -3.87 -0.62 17.06
C TYR A 29 -2.87 -1.33 17.99
N PRO A 30 -1.56 -1.23 17.74
CA PRO A 30 -0.55 -1.63 18.70
C PRO A 30 -0.74 -0.93 20.05
N GLU A 31 -0.63 -1.67 21.16
CA GLU A 31 -0.75 -1.07 22.51
C GLU A 31 0.35 -0.02 22.76
N MET A 32 -0.05 1.14 23.28
CA MET A 32 0.84 2.18 23.79
C MET A 32 1.11 1.96 25.27
N SER A 33 2.37 2.09 25.69
CA SER A 33 2.69 2.06 27.13
C SER A 33 2.50 3.41 27.81
N ASP A 34 2.55 4.52 27.07
CA ASP A 34 2.05 5.84 27.49
C ASP A 34 0.96 6.31 26.51
N PRO A 35 -0.31 6.49 26.95
CA PRO A 35 -1.39 6.90 26.06
C PRO A 35 -1.23 8.30 25.45
N ASN A 36 -0.30 9.11 25.95
CA ASN A 36 -0.01 10.44 25.41
C ASN A 36 1.17 10.44 24.43
N ASP A 37 1.74 9.28 24.12
CA ASP A 37 2.91 9.17 23.26
C ASP A 37 2.79 7.98 22.32
N VAL A 38 2.45 8.26 21.06
CA VAL A 38 2.22 7.25 20.03
C VAL A 38 3.50 6.46 19.73
N CYS A 39 4.68 7.03 20.00
CA CYS A 39 5.95 6.37 19.79
C CYS A 39 6.13 5.16 20.71
N THR A 40 5.44 5.12 21.86
CA THR A 40 5.54 3.99 22.80
C THR A 40 4.90 2.69 22.30
N ALA A 41 4.15 2.75 21.21
CA ALA A 41 3.60 1.59 20.50
C ALA A 41 4.57 1.00 19.45
N MET A 42 5.70 1.68 19.17
CA MET A 42 6.67 1.28 18.16
C MET A 42 7.68 0.28 18.72
N ASP A 43 8.01 -0.75 17.93
CA ASP A 43 9.00 -1.77 18.30
C ASP A 43 10.37 -1.59 17.62
N ASP A 44 10.47 -0.67 16.66
CA ASP A 44 11.72 -0.29 16.00
C ASP A 44 12.27 1.02 16.57
N LEU A 45 13.47 0.96 17.15
CA LEU A 45 14.11 2.11 17.78
C LEU A 45 14.48 3.22 16.80
N ASP A 46 14.78 2.88 15.54
CA ASP A 46 15.15 3.88 14.54
C ASP A 46 13.89 4.59 14.02
N PHE A 47 12.77 3.88 13.88
CA PHE A 47 11.48 4.52 13.61
C PHE A 47 11.00 5.41 14.76
N MET A 48 11.14 4.94 16.00
CA MET A 48 10.81 5.71 17.19
C MET A 48 11.62 7.01 17.28
N LYS A 49 12.95 6.94 17.12
CA LYS A 49 13.83 8.13 17.11
C LYS A 49 13.47 9.10 15.99
N TYR A 50 13.22 8.58 14.79
CA TYR A 50 12.77 9.41 13.67
C TYR A 50 11.50 10.19 14.03
N CYS A 51 10.52 9.55 14.67
CA CYS A 51 9.29 10.22 15.05
C CYS A 51 9.51 11.30 16.10
N TYR A 52 10.29 11.04 17.17
CA TYR A 52 10.63 12.09 18.13
C TYR A 52 11.40 13.25 17.48
N GLU A 53 12.38 12.97 16.63
CA GLU A 53 13.18 14.03 15.98
C GLU A 53 12.37 14.90 15.01
N LYS A 54 11.31 14.36 14.41
CA LYS A 54 10.54 15.03 13.35
C LYS A 54 9.19 15.57 13.79
N PHE A 55 8.54 14.90 14.74
CA PHE A 55 7.12 15.12 15.03
C PHE A 55 6.84 15.55 16.48
N ASP A 56 7.83 15.50 17.38
CA ASP A 56 7.74 16.19 18.68
C ASP A 56 7.97 17.70 18.45
N VAL A 57 6.88 18.41 18.14
CA VAL A 57 6.91 19.82 17.74
C VAL A 57 7.09 20.71 18.97
N ASN A 58 6.45 20.34 20.07
CA ASN A 58 6.48 21.11 21.30
C ASN A 58 7.74 20.84 22.16
N LYS A 59 8.52 19.81 21.82
CA LYS A 59 9.77 19.37 22.47
C LYS A 59 9.57 18.91 23.91
N ASP A 60 8.44 18.30 24.22
CA ASP A 60 8.16 17.73 25.54
C ASP A 60 8.69 16.30 25.71
N GLY A 61 9.31 15.75 24.65
CA GLY A 61 9.88 14.41 24.62
C GLY A 61 8.88 13.33 24.25
N LYS A 62 7.71 13.69 23.73
CA LYS A 62 6.64 12.77 23.31
C LYS A 62 6.15 13.13 21.91
N VAL A 63 5.49 12.18 21.24
CA VAL A 63 4.66 12.49 20.08
C VAL A 63 3.21 12.27 20.46
N SER A 64 2.52 13.36 20.74
CA SER A 64 1.10 13.34 21.07
C SER A 64 0.24 12.90 19.87
N ILE A 65 -1.00 12.49 20.13
CA ILE A 65 -1.95 12.17 19.06
C ILE A 65 -2.23 13.36 18.14
N HIS A 66 -2.17 14.60 18.67
CA HIS A 66 -2.38 15.81 17.87
C HIS A 66 -1.22 16.04 16.91
N GLU A 67 0.02 15.82 17.36
CA GLU A 67 1.20 15.90 16.52
C GLU A 67 1.18 14.81 15.46
N ALA A 68 0.89 13.56 15.84
CA ALA A 68 0.76 12.45 14.90
C ALA A 68 -0.33 12.69 13.83
N ASN A 69 -1.47 13.25 14.22
CA ASN A 69 -2.55 13.63 13.31
C ASN A 69 -2.18 14.75 12.33
N ALA A 70 -1.18 15.59 12.66
CA ALA A 70 -0.69 16.64 11.77
C ALA A 70 0.29 16.12 10.71
N VAL A 71 0.81 14.89 10.86
CA VAL A 71 1.78 14.31 9.93
C VAL A 71 1.09 13.85 8.64
N GLU A 72 1.54 14.43 7.52
CA GLU A 72 1.06 14.04 6.18
C GLU A 72 2.09 13.25 5.37
N GLU A 73 3.36 13.23 5.80
CA GLU A 73 4.46 12.59 5.09
C GLU A 73 5.43 11.90 6.05
N ILE A 74 5.86 10.69 5.70
CA ILE A 74 6.94 9.97 6.38
C ILE A 74 7.93 9.47 5.32
N TYR A 75 9.21 9.73 5.56
CA TYR A 75 10.33 9.27 4.72
C TYR A 75 11.38 8.59 5.61
N ILE A 76 11.35 7.26 5.63
CA ILE A 76 12.22 6.46 6.51
C ILE A 76 12.61 5.11 5.89
N TYR A 77 13.90 4.81 5.82
CA TYR A 77 14.41 3.61 5.17
C TYR A 77 15.28 2.79 6.09
N GLY A 78 15.31 1.48 5.86
CA GLY A 78 16.18 0.56 6.60
C GLY A 78 15.69 0.22 8.00
N VAL A 79 14.41 0.47 8.28
CA VAL A 79 13.76 0.03 9.53
C VAL A 79 13.32 -1.43 9.40
N LYS A 80 13.34 -2.14 10.52
CA LYS A 80 12.91 -3.54 10.60
C LYS A 80 11.40 -3.66 10.65
N SER A 81 10.76 -2.68 11.29
CA SER A 81 9.32 -2.64 11.51
C SER A 81 8.80 -1.21 11.44
N LEU A 82 7.58 -1.07 10.92
CA LEU A 82 6.78 0.16 10.95
C LEU A 82 5.55 0.00 11.85
N LYS A 83 5.55 -0.96 12.78
CA LYS A 83 4.50 -1.07 13.79
C LYS A 83 4.38 0.26 14.52
N GLY A 84 3.14 0.76 14.65
CA GLY A 84 2.85 2.11 15.15
C GLY A 84 2.53 3.11 14.05
N ILE A 85 2.80 2.81 12.77
CA ILE A 85 2.41 3.65 11.63
C ILE A 85 0.89 3.91 11.57
N GLN A 86 0.09 3.01 12.17
CA GLN A 86 -1.36 3.14 12.30
C GLN A 86 -1.77 4.44 13.03
N TYR A 87 -0.93 4.96 13.93
CA TYR A 87 -1.17 6.19 14.71
C TYR A 87 -0.99 7.48 13.91
N PHE A 88 -0.69 7.41 12.61
CA PHE A 88 -0.61 8.56 11.70
C PHE A 88 -1.76 8.52 10.67
N PRO A 89 -3.02 8.77 11.08
CA PRO A 89 -4.20 8.51 10.25
C PRO A 89 -4.31 9.44 9.02
N ASN A 90 -3.73 10.64 9.09
CA ASN A 90 -3.75 11.63 8.01
C ASN A 90 -2.54 11.54 7.07
N LEU A 91 -1.75 10.47 7.18
CA LEU A 91 -0.58 10.22 6.33
C LEU A 91 -1.00 10.08 4.86
N LYS A 92 -0.49 10.98 4.01
CA LYS A 92 -0.76 11.00 2.57
C LYS A 92 0.37 10.38 1.76
N ARG A 93 1.61 10.45 2.25
CA ARG A 93 2.79 9.96 1.52
C ARG A 93 3.70 9.17 2.45
N LEU A 94 3.98 7.93 2.07
CA LEU A 94 4.89 7.05 2.81
C LEU A 94 5.98 6.54 1.89
N TRP A 95 7.21 6.89 2.24
CA TRP A 95 8.43 6.38 1.61
C TRP A 95 9.19 5.53 2.63
N CYS A 96 9.29 4.24 2.36
CA CYS A 96 10.02 3.36 3.25
C CYS A 96 10.65 2.14 2.60
N THR A 97 11.52 1.47 3.35
CA THR A 97 11.91 0.08 3.10
C THR A 97 11.75 -0.71 4.38
N THR A 98 10.93 -1.76 4.34
CA THR A 98 10.65 -2.66 5.46
C THR A 98 10.32 -4.06 4.93
N SER A 99 10.46 -5.07 5.78
CA SER A 99 10.10 -6.45 5.48
C SER A 99 8.64 -6.79 5.80
N PHE A 100 7.98 -5.94 6.58
CA PHE A 100 6.57 -6.03 6.95
C PHE A 100 5.94 -4.64 7.00
N LEU A 101 4.75 -4.51 6.42
CA LEU A 101 4.01 -3.26 6.39
C LEU A 101 2.50 -3.53 6.53
N ASP A 102 1.87 -2.79 7.43
CA ASP A 102 0.42 -2.70 7.55
C ASP A 102 0.03 -1.22 7.49
N VAL A 103 -0.67 -0.86 6.41
CA VAL A 103 -1.18 0.50 6.14
C VAL A 103 -2.71 0.54 6.14
N SER A 104 -3.37 -0.46 6.71
CA SER A 104 -4.83 -0.59 6.71
C SER A 104 -5.55 0.58 7.40
N LYS A 105 -4.86 1.25 8.34
CA LYS A 105 -5.38 2.41 9.07
C LYS A 105 -4.99 3.76 8.43
N ASN A 106 -4.03 3.78 7.51
CA ASN A 106 -3.59 5.01 6.82
C ASN A 106 -4.45 5.26 5.56
N LYS A 107 -5.75 5.46 5.76
CA LYS A 107 -6.77 5.54 4.69
C LYS A 107 -6.59 6.76 3.77
N GLU A 108 -5.85 7.77 4.22
CA GLU A 108 -5.56 9.00 3.46
C GLU A 108 -4.35 8.86 2.52
N LEU A 109 -3.67 7.70 2.48
CA LEU A 109 -2.52 7.48 1.62
C LEU A 109 -2.84 7.70 0.15
N LYS A 110 -2.06 8.56 -0.48
CA LYS A 110 -2.07 8.86 -1.93
C LYS A 110 -0.84 8.30 -2.64
N GLN A 111 0.30 8.25 -1.95
CA GLN A 111 1.55 7.75 -2.52
C GLN A 111 2.22 6.79 -1.54
N LEU A 112 2.57 5.61 -2.05
CA LEU A 112 3.28 4.58 -1.30
C LEU A 112 4.50 4.12 -2.09
N GLN A 113 5.69 4.35 -1.54
CA GLN A 113 6.95 3.91 -2.13
C GLN A 113 7.72 3.04 -1.15
N LEU A 114 7.94 1.79 -1.55
CA LEU A 114 8.48 0.69 -0.73
C LEU A 114 9.90 0.29 -1.14
N CYS A 115 10.61 1.21 -1.81
CA CYS A 115 11.96 1.04 -2.30
C CYS A 115 12.73 2.36 -2.31
N LYS A 116 14.02 2.27 -1.99
CA LYS A 116 14.95 3.40 -1.96
C LYS A 116 15.77 3.44 -3.23
N TYR A 117 15.94 4.61 -3.84
CA TYR A 117 16.94 4.76 -4.89
C TYR A 117 18.36 4.74 -4.28
N ASN A 118 19.22 3.89 -4.80
CA ASN A 118 20.63 3.82 -4.44
C ASN A 118 21.45 4.49 -5.55
N PHE A 119 22.14 5.59 -5.19
CA PHE A 119 22.94 6.38 -6.13
C PHE A 119 24.21 5.66 -6.60
N ASP A 120 24.80 4.79 -5.76
CA ASP A 120 26.04 4.08 -6.09
C ASP A 120 25.80 3.01 -7.16
N THR A 121 24.70 2.28 -7.02
CA THR A 121 24.29 1.24 -7.97
C THR A 121 23.40 1.76 -9.09
N GLN A 122 22.85 2.97 -8.94
CA GLN A 122 21.82 3.54 -9.82
C GLN A 122 20.59 2.64 -9.96
N THR A 123 20.18 2.00 -8.86
CA THR A 123 19.03 1.07 -8.82
C THR A 123 18.09 1.35 -7.65
N TYR A 124 16.86 0.86 -7.74
CA TYR A 124 15.96 0.80 -6.59
C TYR A 124 16.24 -0.43 -5.73
N MET A 125 16.18 -0.27 -4.40
CA MET A 125 16.35 -1.33 -3.42
C MET A 125 15.11 -1.41 -2.52
N GLY A 126 14.40 -2.54 -2.54
CA GLY A 126 13.27 -2.82 -1.65
C GLY A 126 13.71 -3.32 -0.27
N GLY A 127 12.72 -3.47 0.62
CA GLY A 127 12.90 -3.95 2.00
C GLY A 127 12.74 -5.47 2.18
N ALA A 128 12.73 -6.23 1.09
CA ALA A 128 12.40 -7.66 1.06
C ALA A 128 10.97 -8.01 1.50
N LEU A 129 10.03 -7.08 1.27
CA LEU A 129 8.61 -7.26 1.55
C LEU A 129 8.04 -8.47 0.78
N THR A 130 7.32 -9.36 1.46
CA THR A 130 6.75 -10.59 0.87
C THR A 130 5.26 -10.50 0.61
N ARG A 131 4.57 -9.58 1.29
CA ARG A 131 3.12 -9.34 1.16
C ARG A 131 2.84 -7.86 1.28
N LEU A 132 1.85 -7.39 0.52
CA LEU A 132 1.34 -6.04 0.59
C LEU A 132 -0.17 -6.09 0.46
N ASP A 133 -0.88 -5.53 1.43
CA ASP A 133 -2.32 -5.31 1.36
C ASP A 133 -2.58 -3.80 1.33
N ILE A 134 -3.24 -3.34 0.27
CA ILE A 134 -3.65 -1.96 0.05
C ILE A 134 -5.17 -1.82 -0.10
N SER A 135 -5.93 -2.83 0.34
CA SER A 135 -7.38 -2.90 0.16
C SER A 135 -8.15 -1.81 0.90
N GLN A 136 -7.55 -1.15 1.89
CA GLN A 136 -8.13 -0.04 2.65
C GLN A 136 -7.64 1.34 2.20
N ASN A 137 -6.77 1.40 1.18
CA ASN A 137 -6.16 2.63 0.71
C ASN A 137 -6.82 3.11 -0.59
N ASP A 138 -8.13 3.34 -0.55
CA ASP A 138 -8.95 3.74 -1.72
C ASP A 138 -8.52 5.08 -2.36
N LYS A 139 -7.76 5.89 -1.62
CA LYS A 139 -7.20 7.17 -2.09
C LYS A 139 -5.80 7.03 -2.72
N LEU A 140 -5.25 5.81 -2.77
CA LEU A 140 -3.92 5.59 -3.31
C LEU A 140 -3.91 5.88 -4.82
N GLU A 141 -3.02 6.78 -5.25
CA GLU A 141 -2.86 7.22 -6.64
C GLU A 141 -1.59 6.63 -7.27
N SER A 142 -0.54 6.42 -6.46
CA SER A 142 0.75 5.90 -6.93
C SER A 142 1.31 4.85 -5.97
N LEU A 143 1.67 3.69 -6.51
CA LEU A 143 2.37 2.63 -5.81
C LEU A 143 3.71 2.34 -6.49
N HIS A 144 4.79 2.34 -5.72
CA HIS A 144 6.10 1.88 -6.15
C HIS A 144 6.61 0.84 -5.15
N CYS A 145 6.62 -0.44 -5.53
CA CYS A 145 7.04 -1.55 -4.67
C CYS A 145 8.11 -2.43 -5.32
N SER A 146 8.93 -1.85 -6.19
CA SER A 146 9.96 -2.56 -6.94
C SER A 146 11.04 -3.17 -6.06
N ASN A 147 11.70 -4.21 -6.58
CA ASN A 147 12.84 -4.87 -5.95
C ASN A 147 12.53 -5.42 -4.54
N ASN A 148 11.34 -5.99 -4.37
CA ASN A 148 10.90 -6.70 -3.17
C ASN A 148 10.79 -8.22 -3.45
N ARG A 149 10.00 -8.96 -2.66
CA ARG A 149 9.81 -10.42 -2.79
C ARG A 149 8.33 -10.78 -2.86
N LEU A 150 7.50 -9.90 -3.42
CA LEU A 150 6.07 -10.12 -3.55
C LEU A 150 5.81 -11.27 -4.53
N GLU A 151 4.96 -12.23 -4.14
CA GLU A 151 4.51 -13.32 -5.03
C GLU A 151 3.13 -13.05 -5.66
N TYR A 152 2.36 -12.16 -5.04
CA TYR A 152 1.02 -11.74 -5.46
C TYR A 152 0.85 -10.26 -5.16
N LEU A 153 0.15 -9.56 -6.04
CA LEU A 153 -0.25 -8.16 -5.84
C LEU A 153 -1.65 -7.92 -6.40
N ASN A 154 -2.52 -7.35 -5.55
CA ASN A 154 -3.86 -6.92 -5.94
C ASN A 154 -3.95 -5.40 -5.89
N ILE A 155 -4.30 -4.79 -7.01
CA ILE A 155 -4.57 -3.36 -7.12
C ILE A 155 -6.09 -3.17 -7.11
N SER A 156 -6.65 -3.11 -5.91
CA SER A 156 -8.10 -3.02 -5.71
C SER A 156 -8.67 -1.59 -5.75
N SER A 157 -7.80 -0.57 -5.76
CA SER A 157 -8.19 0.84 -5.71
C SER A 157 -8.39 1.43 -7.11
N LYS A 158 -9.56 2.07 -7.31
CA LYS A 158 -9.90 2.79 -8.55
C LYS A 158 -9.11 4.10 -8.73
N SER A 159 -8.50 4.62 -7.66
CA SER A 159 -7.76 5.88 -7.70
C SER A 159 -6.34 5.72 -8.25
N VAL A 160 -5.83 4.48 -8.29
CA VAL A 160 -4.45 4.20 -8.69
C VAL A 160 -4.26 4.52 -10.17
N ARG A 161 -3.26 5.35 -10.46
CA ARG A 161 -2.87 5.78 -11.81
C ARG A 161 -1.52 5.23 -12.24
N ARG A 162 -0.65 4.92 -11.28
CA ARG A 162 0.70 4.41 -11.55
C ARG A 162 1.06 3.28 -10.59
N VAL A 163 1.51 2.16 -11.16
CA VAL A 163 2.05 1.03 -10.42
C VAL A 163 3.41 0.66 -10.99
N VAL A 164 4.43 0.66 -10.13
CA VAL A 164 5.77 0.16 -10.43
C VAL A 164 6.06 -0.99 -9.47
N CYS A 165 6.10 -2.21 -9.98
CA CYS A 165 6.29 -3.43 -9.21
C CYS A 165 7.35 -4.36 -9.83
N ASP A 166 8.29 -3.80 -10.59
CA ASP A 166 9.38 -4.55 -11.21
C ASP A 166 10.31 -5.24 -10.20
N GLY A 167 10.97 -6.32 -10.61
CA GLY A 167 11.97 -6.98 -9.77
C GLY A 167 11.37 -7.65 -8.54
N ASN A 168 10.18 -8.22 -8.66
CA ASN A 168 9.53 -9.03 -7.63
C ASN A 168 9.51 -10.51 -8.06
N LYS A 169 8.67 -11.33 -7.42
CA LYS A 169 8.43 -12.73 -7.77
C LYS A 169 6.96 -12.97 -8.13
N LEU A 170 6.31 -11.94 -8.69
CA LEU A 170 4.88 -11.97 -8.94
C LEU A 170 4.54 -13.08 -9.92
N LYS A 171 3.69 -14.02 -9.50
CA LYS A 171 3.10 -15.03 -10.37
C LYS A 171 1.73 -14.57 -10.88
N GLU A 172 1.08 -13.71 -10.11
CA GLU A 172 -0.23 -13.13 -10.36
C GLU A 172 -0.21 -11.64 -10.01
N LEU A 173 -0.81 -10.84 -10.89
CA LEU A 173 -1.03 -9.41 -10.71
C LEU A 173 -2.48 -9.12 -11.13
N ASP A 174 -3.30 -8.67 -10.19
CA ASP A 174 -4.69 -8.29 -10.45
C ASP A 174 -4.83 -6.77 -10.51
N THR A 175 -5.08 -6.24 -11.70
CA THR A 175 -5.34 -4.81 -11.95
C THR A 175 -6.78 -4.54 -12.35
N SER A 176 -7.67 -5.53 -12.25
CA SER A 176 -9.05 -5.46 -12.78
C SER A 176 -9.90 -4.33 -12.19
N LYS A 177 -9.60 -3.89 -10.97
CA LYS A 177 -10.29 -2.78 -10.31
C LYS A 177 -9.61 -1.42 -10.53
N ALA A 178 -8.37 -1.41 -11.01
CA ALA A 178 -7.58 -0.20 -11.25
C ALA A 178 -7.94 0.44 -12.60
N VAL A 179 -9.23 0.76 -12.81
CA VAL A 179 -9.74 1.22 -14.12
C VAL A 179 -9.12 2.53 -14.61
N ASN A 180 -8.57 3.36 -13.70
CA ASN A 180 -7.87 4.60 -14.02
C ASN A 180 -6.33 4.44 -14.12
N LEU A 181 -5.84 3.19 -14.11
CA LEU A 181 -4.41 2.90 -14.26
C LEU A 181 -3.93 3.41 -15.61
N SER A 182 -2.89 4.22 -15.60
CA SER A 182 -2.32 4.89 -16.78
C SER A 182 -0.90 4.42 -17.11
N SER A 183 -0.18 3.94 -16.09
CA SER A 183 1.19 3.43 -16.19
C SER A 183 1.36 2.18 -15.33
N LEU A 184 1.82 1.10 -15.96
CA LEU A 184 2.11 -0.18 -15.31
C LEU A 184 3.51 -0.67 -15.70
N VAL A 185 4.40 -0.77 -14.71
CA VAL A 185 5.73 -1.37 -14.87
C VAL A 185 5.79 -2.61 -14.00
N CYS A 186 5.72 -3.79 -14.62
CA CYS A 186 5.72 -5.11 -13.98
C CYS A 186 6.79 -6.06 -14.53
N SER A 187 7.82 -5.51 -15.17
CA SER A 187 8.97 -6.25 -15.70
C SER A 187 9.74 -7.02 -14.62
N ASN A 188 10.55 -8.02 -15.01
CA ASN A 188 11.38 -8.82 -14.10
C ASN A 188 10.53 -9.46 -12.98
N ASN A 189 9.55 -10.26 -13.37
CA ASN A 189 8.67 -11.03 -12.49
C ASN A 189 8.50 -12.45 -13.07
N ASP A 190 7.62 -13.26 -12.48
CA ASP A 190 7.32 -14.64 -12.91
C ASP A 190 5.88 -14.79 -13.42
N LEU A 191 5.30 -13.72 -13.99
CA LEU A 191 3.91 -13.71 -14.44
C LEU A 191 3.69 -14.76 -15.54
N SER A 192 2.55 -15.45 -15.50
CA SER A 192 2.14 -16.40 -16.54
C SER A 192 1.05 -15.86 -17.48
N ASN A 193 0.24 -14.94 -16.96
CA ASN A 193 -0.82 -14.24 -17.65
C ASN A 193 -0.89 -12.80 -17.12
N LEU A 194 -1.22 -11.87 -18.00
CA LEU A 194 -1.52 -10.48 -17.63
C LEU A 194 -2.80 -10.06 -18.34
N ASP A 195 -3.82 -9.66 -17.57
CA ASP A 195 -5.08 -9.13 -18.11
C ASP A 195 -5.20 -7.64 -17.77
N ILE A 196 -5.11 -6.80 -18.80
CA ILE A 196 -5.21 -5.34 -18.69
C ILE A 196 -6.45 -4.81 -19.43
N THR A 197 -7.43 -5.66 -19.72
CA THR A 197 -8.63 -5.30 -20.50
C THR A 197 -9.45 -4.18 -19.85
N GLU A 198 -9.48 -4.15 -18.51
CA GLU A 198 -10.21 -3.15 -17.71
C GLU A 198 -9.42 -1.84 -17.51
N ASN A 199 -8.14 -1.79 -17.84
CA ASN A 199 -7.27 -0.63 -17.59
C ASN A 199 -7.35 0.38 -18.73
N ILE A 200 -8.55 0.83 -19.11
CA ILE A 200 -8.82 1.62 -20.33
C ILE A 200 -8.02 2.92 -20.52
N CYS A 201 -7.40 3.44 -19.46
CA CYS A 201 -6.55 4.64 -19.50
C CYS A 201 -5.05 4.35 -19.59
N LEU A 202 -4.63 3.08 -19.67
CA LEU A 202 -3.23 2.71 -19.77
C LEU A 202 -2.66 3.32 -21.04
N TRP A 203 -1.45 3.87 -20.97
CA TRP A 203 -0.68 4.33 -22.14
C TRP A 203 0.79 3.91 -22.03
N GLU A 204 1.22 3.47 -20.84
CA GLU A 204 2.55 2.94 -20.58
C GLU A 204 2.43 1.54 -19.96
N LEU A 205 3.03 0.55 -20.63
CA LEU A 205 3.15 -0.82 -20.14
C LEU A 205 4.57 -1.33 -20.38
N GLU A 206 5.23 -1.72 -19.30
CA GLU A 206 6.48 -2.47 -19.33
C GLU A 206 6.27 -3.81 -18.61
N CYS A 207 6.40 -4.91 -19.34
CA CYS A 207 6.23 -6.27 -18.77
C CYS A 207 7.30 -7.26 -19.26
N PHE A 208 8.44 -6.77 -19.74
CA PHE A 208 9.55 -7.61 -20.21
C PHE A 208 10.17 -8.45 -19.08
N ASN A 209 10.92 -9.50 -19.44
CA ASN A 209 11.53 -10.43 -18.48
C ASN A 209 10.49 -11.07 -17.55
N ASN A 210 9.40 -11.55 -18.13
CA ASN A 210 8.46 -12.45 -17.47
C ASN A 210 8.49 -13.80 -18.22
N PRO A 211 9.43 -14.70 -17.90
CA PRO A 211 9.75 -15.85 -18.76
C PRO A 211 8.60 -16.84 -18.94
N ASN A 212 7.60 -16.82 -18.05
CA ASN A 212 6.41 -17.67 -18.09
C ASN A 212 5.21 -16.98 -18.76
N LEU A 213 5.31 -15.71 -19.14
CA LEU A 213 4.19 -14.94 -19.66
C LEU A 213 3.87 -15.37 -21.08
N THR A 214 2.78 -16.12 -21.24
CA THR A 214 2.36 -16.66 -22.54
C THR A 214 1.16 -15.93 -23.13
N THR A 215 0.38 -15.25 -22.29
CA THR A 215 -0.85 -14.57 -22.70
C THR A 215 -0.92 -13.17 -22.10
N LEU A 216 -1.13 -12.19 -22.97
CA LEU A 216 -1.47 -10.82 -22.63
C LEU A 216 -2.88 -10.53 -23.14
N TRP A 217 -3.79 -10.12 -22.27
CA TRP A 217 -5.14 -9.70 -22.65
C TRP A 217 -5.21 -8.18 -22.70
N ILE A 218 -5.53 -7.65 -23.88
CA ILE A 218 -5.61 -6.21 -24.11
C ILE A 218 -7.03 -5.79 -24.48
N ASN A 219 -7.30 -4.50 -24.29
CA ASN A 219 -8.54 -3.91 -24.76
C ASN A 219 -8.60 -3.91 -26.31
N PRO A 220 -9.73 -4.31 -26.93
CA PRO A 220 -9.91 -4.30 -28.38
C PRO A 220 -9.62 -2.95 -29.05
N GLU A 221 -9.85 -1.84 -28.34
CA GLU A 221 -9.66 -0.48 -28.86
C GLU A 221 -8.17 -0.12 -29.02
N TRP A 222 -7.25 -0.98 -28.59
CA TRP A 222 -5.79 -0.76 -28.63
C TRP A 222 -5.07 -1.62 -29.68
N SER A 223 -5.77 -2.14 -30.67
CA SER A 223 -5.18 -3.01 -31.70
C SER A 223 -3.97 -2.41 -32.43
N ASP A 224 -3.89 -1.07 -32.52
CA ASP A 224 -2.77 -0.37 -33.17
C ASP A 224 -1.60 -0.08 -32.21
N TRP A 225 -1.83 0.00 -30.89
CA TRP A 225 -0.80 0.27 -29.87
C TRP A 225 0.14 -0.93 -29.67
N ALA A 226 -0.36 -2.17 -29.76
CA ALA A 226 0.47 -3.37 -29.61
C ALA A 226 1.64 -3.48 -30.64
N ASN A 227 1.69 -2.59 -31.65
CA ASN A 227 2.74 -2.52 -32.67
C ASN A 227 3.65 -1.28 -32.55
N SER A 228 3.52 -0.44 -31.52
CA SER A 228 4.36 0.75 -31.34
C SER A 228 5.51 0.52 -30.36
N ASP A 229 6.63 1.24 -30.54
CA ASP A 229 7.81 1.22 -29.67
C ASP A 229 7.53 1.63 -28.19
N LEU A 230 6.28 2.00 -27.86
CA LEU A 230 5.82 2.42 -26.52
C LEU A 230 5.42 1.24 -25.63
N CYS A 231 5.55 0.01 -26.11
CA CYS A 231 5.31 -1.19 -25.32
C CYS A 231 6.52 -2.11 -25.45
N ASP A 232 7.43 -2.09 -24.47
CA ASP A 232 8.51 -3.09 -24.40
C ASP A 232 7.93 -4.38 -23.80
N ILE A 233 7.09 -5.02 -24.63
CA ILE A 233 6.52 -6.34 -24.35
C ILE A 233 7.63 -7.35 -24.51
N ASP A 234 7.71 -8.32 -23.59
CA ASP A 234 8.63 -9.45 -23.71
C ASP A 234 8.52 -10.05 -25.12
N ARG A 235 9.66 -10.20 -25.82
CA ARG A 235 9.74 -10.78 -27.18
C ARG A 235 9.14 -12.19 -27.28
N LYS A 236 8.80 -12.82 -26.15
CA LYS A 236 8.12 -14.12 -26.05
C LYS A 236 6.62 -14.07 -25.87
N VAL A 237 5.97 -12.89 -25.81
CA VAL A 237 4.50 -12.83 -25.85
C VAL A 237 4.05 -13.31 -27.23
N THR A 238 3.68 -14.59 -27.28
CA THR A 238 3.31 -15.28 -28.52
C THR A 238 1.84 -15.06 -28.89
N THR A 239 1.02 -14.64 -27.93
CA THR A 239 -0.41 -14.40 -28.16
C THR A 239 -0.89 -13.16 -27.40
N VAL A 240 -1.18 -12.11 -28.15
CA VAL A 240 -2.00 -10.99 -27.69
C VAL A 240 -3.46 -11.37 -27.94
N LYS A 241 -4.25 -11.50 -26.87
CA LYS A 241 -5.67 -11.86 -26.96
C LYS A 241 -6.53 -10.66 -26.68
N VAL A 242 -7.58 -10.52 -27.46
CA VAL A 242 -8.64 -9.54 -27.25
C VAL A 242 -9.82 -10.27 -26.63
N LYS A 243 -10.27 -9.80 -25.46
CA LYS A 243 -11.48 -10.34 -24.82
C LYS A 243 -12.70 -9.78 -25.57
N LYS A 244 -13.54 -10.67 -26.09
CA LYS A 244 -14.80 -10.32 -26.76
C LYS A 244 -15.87 -9.94 -25.75
#